data_AF-A0A2N5ZAQ1-F1
#
_entry.id   AF-A0A2N5ZAQ1-F1
#
_cell.length_a   1.000
_cell.length_b   1.000
_cell.length_c   1.000
_cell.angle_alpha   90.00
_cell.angle_beta   90.00
_cell.angle_gamma   90.00
#
_symmetry.space_group_name_H-M   'P 1'
#
loop_
_entity.id
_entity.type
_entity.pdbx_description
1 polymer ?
#
loop_
_entity_poly.entity_id
_entity_poly.type
_entity_poly.pdbx_seq_one_letter_code
_entity_poly.pdbx_strand_id
1 'polypeptide(L)'
;MFVMSNEGVVQMNDVQRILIGKNILNMEDPNGVKVIQEEIKLAKNPDGGFLYYQWKKTDNDEIGDKLSFIYGIPEWNWFIGAGVYIDDVNLQIEKLYDELLENLKRKILYDAILFLIVFIVLYFVFEKNYKRFGIASDNIISELEDSVFSDKPLHIEENEFKELKSFKNGFNKILKSKQETRAELEAQRKRFEKIIKGTRTGTWAWNIQ
;
A
#
# COMPACT_ATOMS: atom_id res chain seq x y z
N MET A 1 41.06 19.60 -6.21
CA MET A 1 42.29 18.88 -5.84
C MET A 1 43.49 19.80 -6.02
N PHE A 2 44.42 19.78 -5.09
CA PHE A 2 45.60 20.62 -5.10
C PHE A 2 46.83 19.81 -4.70
N VAL A 3 48.00 20.23 -5.18
CA VAL A 3 49.30 19.66 -4.83
C VAL A 3 50.21 20.79 -4.41
N MET A 4 50.87 20.61 -3.27
CA MET A 4 51.79 21.60 -2.74
C MET A 4 53.06 20.97 -2.21
N SER A 5 54.12 21.75 -2.19
CA SER A 5 55.38 21.38 -1.57
C SER A 5 55.36 21.60 -0.05
N ASN A 6 56.20 20.89 0.69
CA ASN A 6 56.34 21.07 2.15
C ASN A 6 56.94 22.43 2.54
N GLU A 7 57.39 23.24 1.59
CA GLU A 7 57.79 24.63 1.75
C GLU A 7 56.63 25.62 1.56
N GLY A 8 55.41 25.13 1.25
CA GLY A 8 54.21 25.93 1.06
C GLY A 8 54.04 26.54 -0.33
N VAL A 9 54.80 26.07 -1.33
CA VAL A 9 54.64 26.47 -2.74
C VAL A 9 53.59 25.58 -3.41
N VAL A 10 52.60 26.20 -4.04
CA VAL A 10 51.54 25.51 -4.81
C VAL A 10 52.10 25.00 -6.13
N GLN A 11 52.04 23.69 -6.34
CA GLN A 11 52.50 23.04 -7.58
C GLN A 11 51.35 22.86 -8.57
N MET A 12 50.16 22.53 -8.07
CA MET A 12 48.96 22.35 -8.87
C MET A 12 47.73 22.75 -8.06
N ASN A 13 46.78 23.40 -8.70
CA ASN A 13 45.45 23.65 -8.14
C ASN A 13 44.45 23.65 -9.28
N ASP A 14 43.49 22.73 -9.26
CA ASP A 14 42.50 22.57 -10.32
C ASP A 14 41.56 23.77 -10.45
N VAL A 15 41.19 24.36 -9.32
CA VAL A 15 40.23 25.46 -9.22
C VAL A 15 40.95 26.82 -9.18
N GLN A 16 41.87 27.03 -8.24
CA GLN A 16 42.60 28.29 -8.04
C GLN A 16 43.95 28.31 -8.74
N ARG A 17 43.95 28.22 -10.08
CA ARG A 17 45.17 28.22 -10.90
C ARG A 17 46.08 29.44 -10.67
N ILE A 18 45.51 30.57 -10.24
CA ILE A 18 46.23 31.82 -9.92
C ILE A 18 47.20 31.68 -8.73
N LEU A 19 47.09 30.60 -7.95
CA LEU A 19 47.98 30.31 -6.82
C LEU A 19 49.23 29.52 -7.23
N ILE A 20 49.25 28.89 -8.41
CA ILE A 20 50.38 28.06 -8.86
C ILE A 20 51.68 28.88 -8.85
N GLY A 21 52.73 28.30 -8.26
CA GLY A 21 54.04 28.92 -8.09
C GLY A 21 54.15 29.93 -6.93
N LYS A 22 53.05 30.25 -6.24
CA LYS A 22 53.07 31.14 -5.07
C LYS A 22 53.35 30.36 -3.80
N ASN A 23 54.12 30.98 -2.90
CA ASN A 23 54.27 30.50 -1.54
C ASN A 23 53.14 31.08 -0.67
N ILE A 24 52.31 30.21 -0.10
CA ILE A 24 51.16 30.57 0.75
C ILE A 24 51.28 29.98 2.15
N LEU A 25 52.50 29.64 2.59
CA LEU A 25 52.78 28.99 3.89
C LEU A 25 52.23 29.76 5.10
N ASN A 26 52.19 31.09 5.01
CA ASN A 26 51.73 31.98 6.09
C ASN A 26 50.29 32.47 5.88
N MET A 27 49.56 31.90 4.93
CA MET A 27 48.15 32.24 4.74
C MET A 27 47.33 31.68 5.89
N GLU A 28 46.51 32.54 6.47
CA GLU A 28 45.60 32.20 7.57
C GLU A 28 44.16 32.25 7.07
N ASP A 29 43.33 31.35 7.59
CA ASP A 29 41.88 31.48 7.45
C ASP A 29 41.34 32.61 8.36
N PRO A 30 40.07 33.02 8.23
CA PRO A 30 39.48 34.04 9.10
C PRO A 30 39.51 33.74 10.61
N ASN A 31 39.69 32.47 10.99
CA ASN A 31 39.79 32.03 12.38
C ASN A 31 41.25 31.97 12.87
N GLY A 32 42.21 32.39 12.06
CA GLY A 32 43.65 32.37 12.37
C GLY A 32 44.31 31.00 12.18
N VAL A 33 43.63 30.05 11.54
CA VAL A 33 44.21 28.74 11.24
C VAL A 33 45.24 28.91 10.13
N LYS A 34 46.49 28.54 10.41
CA LYS A 34 47.57 28.46 9.42
C LYS A 34 47.39 27.22 8.57
N VAL A 35 46.40 27.26 7.67
CA VAL A 35 45.90 26.11 6.90
C VAL A 35 47.04 25.27 6.33
N ILE A 36 47.97 25.90 5.62
CA ILE A 36 49.06 25.20 4.94
C ILE A 36 50.02 24.52 5.92
N GLN A 37 50.26 25.12 7.08
CA GLN A 37 51.13 24.53 8.11
C GLN A 37 50.47 23.32 8.76
N GLU A 38 49.15 23.37 8.97
CA GLU A 38 48.38 22.22 9.44
C GLU A 38 48.31 21.10 8.38
N GLU A 39 48.14 21.45 7.10
CA GLU A 39 48.21 20.47 6.00
C GLU A 39 49.59 19.79 5.95
N ILE A 40 50.69 20.53 6.08
CA ILE A 40 52.06 19.97 6.15
C ILE A 40 52.22 19.05 7.36
N LYS A 41 51.63 19.38 8.52
CA LYS A 41 51.64 18.50 9.69
C LYS A 41 50.89 17.20 9.40
N LEU A 42 49.72 17.27 8.78
CA LEU A 42 48.92 16.10 8.41
C LEU A 42 49.60 15.25 7.32
N ALA A 43 50.30 15.87 6.39
CA ALA A 43 51.06 15.18 5.35
C ALA A 43 52.20 14.29 5.90
N LYS A 44 52.65 14.53 7.14
CA LYS A 44 53.63 13.67 7.82
C LYS A 44 53.02 12.39 8.37
N ASN A 45 51.69 12.30 8.46
CA ASN A 45 51.01 11.07 8.88
C ASN A 45 51.02 10.07 7.71
N PRO A 46 51.44 8.81 7.93
CA PRO A 46 51.48 7.78 6.89
C PRO A 46 50.13 7.51 6.21
N ASP A 47 49.03 7.64 6.97
CA ASP A 47 47.67 7.44 6.48
C ASP A 47 47.00 8.73 5.98
N GLY A 48 47.73 9.85 5.97
CA GLY A 48 47.17 11.17 5.72
C GLY A 48 46.31 11.68 6.87
N GLY A 49 45.44 12.66 6.60
CA GLY A 49 44.51 13.17 7.59
C GLY A 49 43.54 14.21 7.05
N PHE A 50 42.49 14.46 7.83
CA PHE A 50 41.46 15.44 7.51
C PHE A 50 41.74 16.78 8.19
N LEU A 51 41.47 17.87 7.47
CA LEU A 51 41.51 19.23 7.98
C LEU A 51 40.21 19.95 7.68
N TYR A 52 39.62 20.57 8.71
CA TYR A 52 38.49 21.49 8.59
C TYR A 52 39.00 22.92 8.70
N TYR A 53 38.67 23.76 7.73
CA TYR A 53 39.13 25.14 7.66
C TYR A 53 38.25 25.98 6.75
N GLN A 54 38.42 27.30 6.81
CA GLN A 54 37.74 28.21 5.92
C GLN A 54 38.63 28.60 4.73
N TRP A 55 38.07 28.58 3.52
CA TRP A 55 38.81 28.92 2.31
C TRP A 55 37.97 29.71 1.32
N LYS A 56 38.62 30.65 0.62
CA LYS A 56 37.95 31.45 -0.41
C LYS A 56 37.54 30.57 -1.58
N LYS A 57 36.25 30.59 -1.94
CA LYS A 57 35.73 29.98 -3.15
C LYS A 57 36.10 30.82 -4.38
N THR A 58 36.15 30.20 -5.55
CA THR A 58 36.54 30.86 -6.82
C THR A 58 35.39 31.40 -7.64
N ASP A 59 34.20 30.86 -7.44
CA ASP A 59 33.00 31.18 -8.19
C ASP A 59 32.38 32.51 -7.72
N ASN A 60 32.36 32.76 -6.41
CA ASN A 60 31.72 33.93 -5.83
C ASN A 60 32.63 34.76 -4.91
N ASP A 61 33.90 34.39 -4.78
CA ASP A 61 34.87 35.03 -3.89
C ASP A 61 34.48 35.03 -2.39
N GLU A 62 33.47 34.28 -1.99
CA GLU A 62 33.05 34.11 -0.60
C GLU A 62 33.96 33.14 0.13
N ILE A 63 34.02 33.26 1.46
CA ILE A 63 34.74 32.31 2.30
C ILE A 63 33.76 31.24 2.75
N GLY A 64 34.06 29.99 2.41
CA GLY A 64 33.25 28.83 2.79
C GLY A 64 34.01 27.85 3.67
N ASP A 65 33.26 27.12 4.47
CA ASP A 65 33.78 26.00 5.26
C ASP A 65 34.18 24.84 4.33
N LYS A 66 35.39 24.35 4.50
CA LYS A 66 36.00 23.33 3.66
C LYS A 66 36.55 22.19 4.51
N LEU A 67 36.28 20.97 4.06
CA LEU A 67 36.88 19.75 4.59
C LEU A 67 37.79 19.16 3.52
N SER A 68 39.08 19.06 3.81
CA SER A 68 40.08 18.46 2.91
C SER A 68 40.73 17.25 3.56
N PHE A 69 40.96 16.21 2.77
CA PHE A 69 41.87 15.13 3.10
C PHE A 69 43.24 15.41 2.48
N ILE A 70 44.29 15.24 3.28
CA ILE A 70 45.68 15.55 2.95
C ILE A 70 46.51 14.28 3.02
N TYR A 71 47.33 14.04 2.01
CA TYR A 71 48.22 12.89 1.93
C TYR A 71 49.62 13.31 1.46
N GLY A 72 50.66 12.88 2.18
CA GLY A 72 52.05 13.19 1.85
C GLY A 72 52.63 12.28 0.76
N ILE A 73 53.54 12.82 -0.05
CA ILE A 73 54.33 12.10 -1.06
C ILE A 73 55.81 12.32 -0.71
N PRO A 74 56.40 11.47 0.16
CA PRO A 74 57.72 11.69 0.73
C PRO A 74 58.85 11.82 -0.31
N GLU A 75 58.76 11.08 -1.42
CA GLU A 75 59.79 11.05 -2.48
C GLU A 75 59.99 12.41 -3.13
N TRP A 76 58.94 13.25 -3.14
CA TRP A 76 58.96 14.57 -3.75
C TRP A 76 58.96 15.70 -2.71
N ASN A 77 58.90 15.37 -1.42
CA ASN A 77 58.69 16.35 -0.34
C ASN A 77 57.42 17.20 -0.56
N TRP A 78 56.39 16.61 -1.16
CA TRP A 78 55.11 17.26 -1.50
C TRP A 78 53.96 16.60 -0.77
N PHE A 79 52.78 17.19 -0.86
CA PHE A 79 51.53 16.60 -0.45
C PHE A 79 50.42 16.93 -1.43
N ILE A 80 49.42 16.06 -1.46
CA ILE A 80 48.21 16.19 -2.25
C ILE A 80 47.02 16.37 -1.32
N GLY A 81 46.14 17.28 -1.69
CA GLY A 81 44.90 17.56 -0.97
C GLY A 81 43.69 17.48 -1.87
N ALA A 82 42.63 16.86 -1.39
CA ALA A 82 41.32 16.87 -2.02
C ALA A 82 40.28 17.26 -0.97
N GLY A 83 39.45 18.25 -1.29
CA GLY A 83 38.46 18.74 -0.34
C GLY A 83 37.21 19.24 -1.02
N VAL A 84 36.16 19.31 -0.22
CA VAL A 84 34.82 19.74 -0.60
C VAL A 84 34.37 20.87 0.33
N TYR A 85 33.57 21.78 -0.20
CA TYR A 85 32.91 22.79 0.63
C TYR A 85 31.65 22.19 1.25
N ILE A 86 31.41 22.48 2.52
CA ILE A 86 30.32 21.87 3.30
C ILE A 86 28.95 22.34 2.83
N ASP A 87 28.84 23.59 2.41
CA ASP A 87 27.62 24.14 1.83
C ASP A 87 27.27 23.49 0.49
N ASP A 88 28.25 23.18 -0.37
CA ASP A 88 28.01 22.47 -1.62
C ASP A 88 27.48 21.05 -1.37
N VAL A 89 27.95 20.39 -0.30
CA VAL A 89 27.42 19.09 0.15
C VAL A 89 25.99 19.25 0.65
N ASN A 90 25.72 20.26 1.48
CA ASN A 90 24.37 20.53 2.01
C ASN A 90 23.37 20.85 0.90
N LEU A 91 23.75 21.64 -0.10
CA LEU A 91 22.91 21.96 -1.26
C LEU A 91 22.55 20.71 -2.07
N GLN A 92 23.49 19.77 -2.22
CA GLN A 92 23.22 18.49 -2.89
C GLN A 92 22.26 17.62 -2.07
N ILE A 93 22.44 17.61 -0.75
CA ILE A 93 21.55 16.89 0.17
C ILE A 93 20.13 17.47 0.11
N GLU A 94 19.99 18.79 0.14
CA GLU A 94 18.69 19.48 0.04
C GLU A 94 17.96 19.15 -1.26
N LYS A 95 18.66 19.23 -2.41
CA LYS A 95 18.09 18.83 -3.71
C LYS A 95 17.62 17.37 -3.71
N LEU A 96 18.40 16.47 -3.13
CA LEU A 96 18.03 15.07 -3.02
C LEU A 96 16.76 14.88 -2.17
N TYR A 97 16.63 15.62 -1.07
CA TYR A 97 15.42 15.62 -0.25
C TYR A 97 14.20 16.15 -1.01
N ASP A 98 14.34 17.25 -1.75
CA ASP A 98 13.25 17.81 -2.54
C ASP A 98 12.77 16.84 -3.63
N GLU A 99 13.70 16.23 -4.36
CA GLU A 99 13.37 15.21 -5.37
C GLU A 99 12.67 14.00 -4.75
N LEU A 100 13.13 13.56 -3.57
CA LEU A 100 12.50 12.46 -2.83
C LEU A 100 11.06 12.82 -2.44
N LEU A 101 10.84 14.02 -1.90
CA LEU A 101 9.51 14.48 -1.49
C LEU A 101 8.55 14.58 -2.67
N GLU A 102 9.00 15.13 -3.80
CA GLU A 102 8.18 15.20 -5.02
C GLU A 102 7.83 13.80 -5.57
N ASN A 103 8.78 12.87 -5.52
CA ASN A 103 8.54 11.49 -5.90
C ASN A 103 7.53 10.80 -4.96
N LEU A 104 7.63 11.04 -3.65
CA LEU A 104 6.69 10.50 -2.66
C LEU A 104 5.27 11.05 -2.84
N LYS A 105 5.13 12.38 -3.01
CA LYS A 105 3.83 13.02 -3.27
C LYS A 105 3.14 12.41 -4.49
N ARG A 106 3.90 12.23 -5.58
CA ARG A 106 3.38 11.64 -6.82
C ARG A 106 2.95 10.19 -6.66
N LYS A 107 3.71 9.37 -5.93
CA LYS A 107 3.33 7.98 -5.64
C LYS A 107 2.05 7.91 -4.79
N ILE A 108 1.97 8.70 -3.72
CA ILE A 108 0.78 8.78 -2.87
C ILE A 108 -0.45 9.18 -3.69
N LEU A 109 -0.30 10.12 -4.62
CA LEU A 109 -1.40 10.53 -5.50
C LEU A 109 -1.87 9.38 -6.40
N TYR A 110 -0.95 8.61 -7.01
CA TYR A 110 -1.32 7.45 -7.83
C TYR A 110 -2.03 6.37 -7.01
N ASP A 111 -1.52 6.06 -5.82
CA ASP A 111 -2.14 5.08 -4.93
C ASP A 111 -3.54 5.56 -4.49
N ALA A 112 -3.70 6.84 -4.14
CA ALA A 112 -4.99 7.42 -3.77
C ALA A 112 -6.02 7.34 -4.92
N ILE A 113 -5.60 7.62 -6.16
CA ILE A 113 -6.46 7.48 -7.35
C ILE A 113 -6.84 6.02 -7.57
N LEU A 114 -5.88 5.09 -7.46
CA LEU A 114 -6.14 3.65 -7.59
C LEU A 114 -7.14 3.18 -6.54
N PHE A 115 -6.96 3.56 -5.27
CA PHE A 115 -7.90 3.27 -4.20
C PHE A 115 -9.28 3.85 -4.49
N LEU A 116 -9.36 5.10 -4.94
CA LEU A 116 -10.64 5.73 -5.30
C LEU A 116 -11.38 4.96 -6.40
N ILE A 117 -10.67 4.52 -7.45
CA ILE A 117 -11.25 3.71 -8.52
C ILE A 117 -11.77 2.38 -7.96
N VAL A 118 -11.00 1.70 -7.11
CA VAL A 118 -11.44 0.46 -6.46
C VAL A 118 -12.68 0.70 -5.61
N PHE A 119 -12.72 1.78 -4.82
CA PHE A 119 -13.89 2.15 -4.03
C PHE A 119 -15.12 2.42 -4.89
N ILE A 120 -14.96 3.11 -6.02
CA ILE A 120 -16.05 3.37 -6.97
C ILE A 120 -16.58 2.06 -7.56
N VAL A 121 -15.70 1.15 -7.98
CA VAL A 121 -16.11 -0.16 -8.52
C VAL A 121 -16.83 -0.98 -7.46
N LEU A 122 -16.31 -1.02 -6.23
CA LEU A 122 -16.96 -1.69 -5.10
C LEU A 122 -18.33 -1.09 -4.80
N TYR A 123 -18.46 0.24 -4.84
CA TYR A 123 -19.72 0.93 -4.66
C TYR A 123 -20.75 0.49 -5.72
N PHE A 124 -20.38 0.47 -7.00
CA PHE A 124 -21.28 0.02 -8.07
C PHE A 124 -21.67 -1.45 -7.96
N VAL A 125 -20.72 -2.32 -7.60
CA VAL A 125 -20.99 -3.73 -7.34
C VAL A 125 -21.96 -3.88 -6.17
N PHE A 126 -21.73 -3.16 -5.08
CA PHE A 126 -22.58 -3.19 -3.90
C PHE A 126 -23.99 -2.68 -4.21
N GLU A 127 -24.12 -1.53 -4.89
CA GLU A 127 -25.40 -0.95 -5.27
C GLU A 127 -26.21 -1.91 -6.17
N LYS A 128 -25.56 -2.53 -7.15
CA LYS A 128 -26.20 -3.53 -8.02
C LYS A 128 -26.68 -4.74 -7.21
N ASN A 129 -25.86 -5.26 -6.30
CA ASN A 129 -26.23 -6.41 -5.48
C ASN A 129 -27.34 -6.08 -4.47
N TYR A 130 -27.30 -4.91 -3.83
CA TYR A 130 -28.30 -4.46 -2.88
C TYR A 130 -29.68 -4.31 -3.53
N LYS A 131 -29.75 -3.66 -4.70
CA LYS A 131 -31.01 -3.53 -5.45
C LYS A 131 -31.55 -4.88 -5.89
N ARG A 132 -30.69 -5.76 -6.40
CA ARG A 132 -31.08 -7.12 -6.80
C ARG A 132 -31.63 -7.92 -5.62
N PHE A 133 -30.98 -7.85 -4.47
CA PHE A 133 -31.43 -8.54 -3.27
C PHE A 133 -32.78 -8.02 -2.77
N GLY A 134 -33.00 -6.70 -2.80
CA GLY A 134 -34.30 -6.10 -2.46
C GLY A 134 -35.43 -6.65 -3.33
N ILE A 135 -35.26 -6.62 -4.66
CA ILE A 135 -36.26 -7.14 -5.62
C ILE A 135 -36.51 -8.63 -5.40
N ALA A 136 -35.45 -9.43 -5.23
CA ALA A 136 -35.58 -10.87 -4.99
C ALA A 136 -36.32 -11.15 -3.67
N SER A 137 -36.03 -10.38 -2.62
CA SER A 137 -36.71 -10.49 -1.33
C SER A 137 -38.20 -10.18 -1.46
N ASP A 138 -38.57 -9.07 -2.11
CA ASP A 138 -39.97 -8.66 -2.28
C ASP A 138 -40.76 -9.69 -3.09
N ASN A 139 -40.18 -10.20 -4.19
CA ASN A 139 -40.79 -11.24 -5.01
C ASN A 139 -41.03 -12.53 -4.21
N ILE A 140 -40.07 -12.95 -3.39
CA ILE A 140 -40.20 -14.17 -2.59
C ILE A 140 -41.22 -14.01 -1.48
N ILE A 141 -41.30 -12.85 -0.83
CA ILE A 141 -42.33 -12.59 0.18
C ILE A 141 -43.72 -12.71 -0.45
N SER A 142 -43.93 -12.07 -1.60
CA SER A 142 -45.20 -12.15 -2.33
C SER A 142 -45.53 -13.61 -2.73
N GLU A 143 -44.58 -14.33 -3.31
CA GLU A 143 -44.78 -15.74 -3.71
C GLU A 143 -45.01 -16.65 -2.49
N LEU A 144 -44.35 -16.39 -1.36
CA LEU A 144 -44.52 -17.14 -0.13
C LEU A 144 -45.93 -16.93 0.45
N GLU A 145 -46.41 -15.69 0.49
CA GLU A 145 -47.78 -15.38 0.91
C GLU A 145 -48.77 -16.17 0.06
N ASP A 146 -48.66 -16.07 -1.27
CA ASP A 146 -49.52 -16.80 -2.20
C ASP A 146 -49.43 -18.33 -2.01
N SER A 147 -48.23 -18.86 -1.83
CA SER A 147 -47.98 -20.30 -1.63
C SER A 147 -48.61 -20.81 -0.32
N VAL A 148 -48.52 -20.05 0.76
CA VAL A 148 -49.11 -20.39 2.06
C VAL A 148 -50.64 -20.39 2.00
N PHE A 149 -51.25 -19.43 1.30
CA PHE A 149 -52.71 -19.34 1.20
C PHE A 149 -53.31 -20.28 0.15
N SER A 150 -52.61 -20.56 -0.95
CA SER A 150 -53.12 -21.38 -2.05
C SER A 150 -52.68 -22.86 -1.98
N ASP A 151 -51.88 -23.24 -0.99
CA ASP A 151 -51.23 -24.55 -0.87
C ASP A 151 -50.51 -24.97 -2.18
N LYS A 152 -49.95 -24.02 -2.93
CA LYS A 152 -49.16 -24.30 -4.16
C LYS A 152 -47.66 -24.29 -3.87
N PRO A 153 -46.83 -25.10 -4.56
CA PRO A 153 -45.38 -25.05 -4.37
C PRO A 153 -44.80 -23.66 -4.63
N LEU A 154 -43.88 -23.22 -3.77
CA LEU A 154 -43.15 -21.97 -3.92
C LEU A 154 -42.27 -22.03 -5.18
N HIS A 155 -42.43 -21.05 -6.07
CA HIS A 155 -41.55 -20.87 -7.21
C HIS A 155 -40.44 -19.84 -6.90
N ILE A 156 -39.20 -20.16 -7.23
CA ILE A 156 -38.08 -19.21 -7.17
C ILE A 156 -37.27 -19.42 -8.43
N GLU A 157 -37.00 -18.32 -9.14
CA GLU A 157 -36.24 -18.31 -10.40
C GLU A 157 -34.88 -19.00 -10.24
N GLU A 158 -34.41 -19.65 -11.30
CA GLU A 158 -33.14 -20.39 -11.28
C GLU A 158 -31.91 -19.49 -11.16
N ASN A 159 -31.99 -18.22 -11.53
CA ASN A 159 -30.90 -17.26 -11.44
C ASN A 159 -30.68 -16.73 -10.01
N GLU A 160 -31.55 -17.07 -9.05
CA GLU A 160 -31.57 -16.49 -7.72
C GLU A 160 -30.41 -16.92 -6.81
N PHE A 161 -30.30 -16.28 -5.65
CA PHE A 161 -29.31 -16.62 -4.63
C PHE A 161 -29.44 -18.10 -4.21
N LYS A 162 -28.30 -18.76 -3.97
CA LYS A 162 -28.25 -20.19 -3.64
C LYS A 162 -29.01 -20.50 -2.34
N GLU A 163 -28.94 -19.58 -1.39
CA GLU A 163 -29.62 -19.60 -0.10
C GLU A 163 -31.14 -19.64 -0.30
N LEU A 164 -31.67 -18.79 -1.20
CA LEU A 164 -33.10 -18.71 -1.50
C LEU A 164 -33.61 -20.00 -2.16
N LYS A 165 -32.85 -20.57 -3.11
CA LYS A 165 -33.18 -21.88 -3.69
C LYS A 165 -33.20 -22.99 -2.63
N SER A 166 -32.26 -22.97 -1.69
CA SER A 166 -32.21 -23.94 -0.59
C SER A 166 -33.44 -23.82 0.31
N PHE A 167 -33.87 -22.60 0.60
CA PHE A 167 -35.11 -22.32 1.32
C PHE A 167 -36.34 -22.84 0.57
N LYS A 168 -36.49 -22.55 -0.73
CA LYS A 168 -37.56 -23.11 -1.58
C LYS A 168 -37.66 -24.62 -1.46
N ASN A 169 -36.53 -25.32 -1.58
CA ASN A 169 -36.52 -26.77 -1.54
C ASN A 169 -36.99 -27.31 -0.20
N GLY A 170 -36.57 -26.69 0.92
CA GLY A 170 -37.04 -27.03 2.26
C GLY A 170 -38.53 -26.78 2.44
N PHE A 171 -39.00 -25.59 2.04
CA PHE A 171 -40.41 -25.21 2.13
C PHE A 171 -41.32 -26.13 1.30
N ASN A 172 -40.97 -26.40 0.04
CA ASN A 172 -41.76 -27.27 -0.84
C ASN A 172 -41.86 -28.71 -0.32
N LYS A 173 -40.82 -29.20 0.38
CA LYS A 173 -40.87 -30.50 1.06
C LYS A 173 -41.87 -30.51 2.22
N ILE A 174 -41.90 -29.45 3.02
CA ILE A 174 -42.87 -29.30 4.12
C ILE A 174 -44.29 -29.21 3.56
N LEU A 175 -44.50 -28.41 2.51
CA LEU A 175 -45.80 -28.26 1.87
C LEU A 175 -46.32 -29.61 1.35
N LYS A 176 -45.47 -30.37 0.66
CA LYS A 176 -45.81 -31.71 0.19
C LYS A 176 -46.23 -32.64 1.34
N SER A 177 -45.45 -32.69 2.41
CA SER A 177 -45.76 -33.51 3.59
C SER A 177 -47.07 -33.11 4.28
N LYS A 178 -47.37 -31.80 4.34
CA LYS A 178 -48.64 -31.27 4.86
C LYS A 178 -49.83 -31.71 4.00
N GLN A 179 -49.71 -31.65 2.67
CA GLN A 179 -50.75 -32.08 1.74
C GLN A 179 -51.03 -33.58 1.84
N GLU A 180 -49.98 -34.41 1.88
CA GLU A 180 -50.09 -35.86 2.02
C GLU A 180 -50.83 -36.23 3.33
N THR A 181 -50.42 -35.64 4.46
CA THR A 181 -51.08 -35.85 5.76
C THR A 181 -52.57 -35.48 5.73
N ARG A 182 -52.93 -34.37 5.08
CA ARG A 182 -54.34 -33.96 4.94
C ARG A 182 -55.15 -34.92 4.08
N ALA A 183 -54.58 -35.36 2.95
CA ALA A 183 -55.23 -36.33 2.08
C ALA A 183 -55.47 -37.67 2.79
N GLU A 184 -54.50 -38.14 3.57
CA GLU A 184 -54.64 -39.34 4.41
C GLU A 184 -55.74 -39.17 5.48
N LEU A 185 -55.76 -38.03 6.18
CA LEU A 185 -56.77 -37.73 7.19
C LEU A 185 -58.19 -37.70 6.60
N GLU A 186 -58.35 -37.09 5.42
CA GLU A 186 -59.63 -37.07 4.71
C GLU A 186 -60.05 -38.48 4.26
N ALA A 187 -59.12 -39.29 3.77
CA ALA A 187 -59.38 -40.67 3.40
C ALA A 187 -59.79 -41.51 4.62
N GLN A 188 -59.12 -41.33 5.75
CA GLN A 188 -59.49 -41.98 7.02
C GLN A 188 -60.88 -41.55 7.48
N ARG A 189 -61.17 -40.23 7.48
CA ARG A 189 -62.49 -39.71 7.86
C ARG A 189 -63.61 -40.28 6.99
N LYS A 190 -63.44 -40.30 5.66
CA LYS A 190 -64.41 -40.90 4.72
C LYS A 190 -64.63 -42.38 4.99
N ARG A 191 -63.57 -43.14 5.32
CA ARG A 191 -63.68 -44.55 5.73
C ARG A 191 -64.48 -44.71 7.02
N PHE A 192 -64.19 -43.93 8.06
CA PHE A 192 -64.93 -43.96 9.33
C PHE A 192 -66.42 -43.61 9.15
N GLU A 193 -66.74 -42.54 8.39
CA GLU A 193 -68.12 -42.15 8.10
C GLU A 193 -68.89 -43.28 7.37
N LYS A 194 -68.23 -43.99 6.44
CA LYS A 194 -68.81 -45.14 5.74
C LYS A 194 -69.09 -46.32 6.70
N ILE A 195 -68.15 -46.64 7.59
CA ILE A 195 -68.32 -47.69 8.60
C ILE A 195 -69.50 -47.35 9.53
N ILE A 196 -69.56 -46.12 10.06
CA ILE A 196 -70.63 -45.69 10.97
C ILE A 196 -72.01 -45.77 10.28
N LYS A 197 -72.13 -45.32 9.03
CA LYS A 197 -73.38 -45.45 8.26
C LYS A 197 -73.78 -46.92 8.07
N GLY A 198 -72.83 -47.78 7.71
CA GLY A 198 -73.08 -49.22 7.57
C GLY A 198 -73.56 -49.91 8.86
N THR A 199 -73.00 -49.51 10.01
CA THR A 199 -73.42 -50.02 11.32
C THR A 199 -74.84 -49.55 11.69
N ARG A 200 -75.24 -48.33 11.30
CA ARG A 200 -76.55 -47.75 11.63
C ARG A 200 -77.69 -48.23 10.73
N THR A 201 -77.40 -48.68 9.50
CA THR A 201 -78.38 -49.26 8.57
C THR A 201 -78.56 -50.77 8.69
N GLY A 202 -77.87 -51.43 9.63
CA GLY A 202 -78.11 -52.85 9.94
C GLY A 202 -77.80 -53.82 8.81
N THR A 203 -76.93 -53.47 7.86
CA THR A 203 -76.53 -54.35 6.76
C THR A 203 -75.15 -54.93 7.04
N TRP A 204 -75.08 -55.96 7.89
CA TRP A 204 -73.90 -56.82 8.00
C TRP A 204 -73.97 -57.90 6.92
N ALA A 205 -73.41 -57.63 5.75
CA ALA A 205 -73.07 -58.71 4.81
C ALA A 205 -71.79 -59.39 5.33
N TRP A 206 -71.96 -60.43 6.15
CA TRP A 206 -70.89 -61.35 6.48
C TRP A 206 -70.48 -62.09 5.22
N ASN A 207 -69.30 -61.78 4.68
CA ASN A 207 -68.67 -62.63 3.69
C ASN A 207 -67.80 -63.64 4.45
N ILE A 208 -68.36 -64.83 4.68
CA ILE A 208 -67.60 -66.01 5.08
C ILE A 208 -67.71 -67.01 3.92
N GLN A 209 -66.73 -66.95 3.02
CA GLN A 209 -66.07 -68.09 2.36
C GLN A 209 -64.94 -67.58 1.47
#